data_AF-A0AAV4MLW9-F1
#
_entry.id   AF-A0AAV4MLW9-F1
#
_cell.length_a   1.000
_cell.length_b   1.000
_cell.length_c   1.000
_cell.angle_alpha   90.00
_cell.angle_beta   90.00
_cell.angle_gamma   90.00
#
_symmetry.space_group_name_H-M   'P 1'
#
loop_
_entity.id
_entity.type
_entity.pdbx_description
1 polymer ?
#
loop_
_entity_poly.entity_id
_entity_poly.type
_entity_poly.pdbx_seq_one_letter_code
_entity_poly.pdbx_strand_id
1 'polypeptide(L)'
;CKKIRPLEYVINTASHHRVHHGRNRYCIDKNYAGVLIIWDRMFGTFEPENEEVVYGLTHPINSFEPIYIQTSHFMHMWRTFWSTEGLMNKLSVIIKGPGWSPGKPWHGEIEDIPDVKAPVEKYDPILPEWCKFYTFYHVILLTLFYTEMAEGQNVIPPLLLYGSIIYEIFSLSVLGIFLEARPYAAWMELLRCILYVAVDYYFIPWTRISLIDPFTKWLSWP
;
A
#
# COMPACT_ATOMS: atom_id res chain seq x y z
N CYS A 1 12.84 -25.62 -1.73
CA CYS A 1 12.52 -25.14 -3.08
C CYS A 1 13.53 -25.71 -4.07
N LYS A 2 13.11 -26.24 -5.24
CA LYS A 2 14.00 -26.88 -6.23
C LYS A 2 14.75 -25.78 -7.01
N LYS A 3 16.08 -25.72 -6.92
CA LYS A 3 16.90 -24.67 -7.56
C LYS A 3 16.98 -24.88 -9.08
N ILE A 4 16.63 -23.86 -9.88
CA ILE A 4 16.68 -23.88 -11.35
C ILE A 4 18.04 -23.32 -11.79
N ARG A 5 19.05 -24.19 -11.74
CA ARG A 5 20.45 -23.79 -11.58
C ARG A 5 21.01 -22.84 -12.66
N PRO A 6 20.76 -22.97 -13.98
CA PRO A 6 21.29 -21.97 -14.92
C PRO A 6 20.50 -20.66 -14.91
N LEU A 7 19.19 -20.76 -14.75
CA LEU A 7 18.28 -19.61 -14.83
C LEU A 7 18.46 -18.66 -13.65
N GLU A 8 18.73 -19.20 -12.46
CA GLU A 8 19.02 -18.42 -11.24
C GLU A 8 20.30 -17.57 -11.30
N TYR A 9 21.17 -17.79 -12.28
CA TYR A 9 22.31 -16.89 -12.49
C TYR A 9 21.94 -15.61 -13.25
N VAL A 10 20.88 -15.67 -14.07
CA VAL A 10 20.53 -14.60 -15.02
C VAL A 10 19.22 -13.91 -14.65
N ILE A 11 18.22 -14.65 -14.18
CA ILE A 11 16.85 -14.16 -13.94
C ILE A 11 16.55 -14.11 -12.43
N ASN A 12 15.78 -13.10 -12.02
CA ASN A 12 15.18 -13.03 -10.71
C ASN A 12 14.13 -14.16 -10.57
N THR A 13 14.38 -15.11 -9.68
CA THR A 13 13.47 -16.23 -9.41
C THR A 13 12.63 -15.94 -8.18
N ALA A 14 11.56 -16.72 -7.99
CA ALA A 14 10.75 -16.63 -6.78
C ALA A 14 11.59 -16.68 -5.49
N SER A 15 12.71 -17.41 -5.45
CA SER A 15 13.62 -17.45 -4.30
C SER A 15 14.34 -16.12 -4.07
N HIS A 16 14.88 -15.50 -5.11
CA HIS A 16 15.55 -14.20 -4.99
C HIS A 16 14.55 -13.10 -4.59
N HIS A 17 13.35 -13.14 -5.16
CA HIS A 17 12.27 -12.22 -4.85
C HIS A 17 11.74 -12.38 -3.41
N ARG A 18 11.78 -13.60 -2.84
CA ARG A 18 11.49 -13.78 -1.40
C ARG A 18 12.49 -13.04 -0.55
N VAL A 19 13.79 -13.20 -0.80
CA VAL A 19 14.84 -12.48 -0.08
C VAL A 19 14.64 -10.96 -0.21
N HIS A 20 14.30 -10.46 -1.39
CA HIS A 20 13.98 -9.04 -1.59
C HIS A 20 12.85 -8.53 -0.69
N HIS A 21 11.80 -9.33 -0.49
CA HIS A 21 10.68 -9.01 0.40
C HIS A 21 10.91 -9.40 1.86
N GLY A 22 12.07 -9.97 2.17
CA GLY A 22 12.45 -10.44 3.50
C GLY A 22 12.93 -9.30 4.39
N ARG A 23 12.68 -9.44 5.69
CA ARG A 23 13.18 -8.54 6.73
C ARG A 23 14.10 -9.22 7.75
N ASN A 24 14.47 -10.48 7.51
CA ASN A 24 15.62 -11.07 8.18
C ASN A 24 16.85 -10.20 7.90
N ARG A 25 17.81 -10.09 8.84
CA ARG A 25 18.98 -9.23 8.66
C ARG A 25 19.75 -9.49 7.35
N TYR A 26 19.88 -10.75 6.94
CA TYR A 26 20.57 -11.09 5.69
C TYR A 26 19.80 -10.66 4.43
N CYS A 27 18.48 -10.44 4.53
CA CYS A 27 17.63 -10.01 3.41
C CYS A 27 17.65 -8.49 3.18
N ILE A 28 18.12 -7.70 4.17
CA ILE A 28 18.07 -6.24 4.10
C ILE A 28 18.96 -5.76 2.97
N ASP A 29 18.38 -4.91 2.11
CA ASP A 29 19.10 -4.26 1.02
C ASP A 29 19.73 -5.25 0.01
N LYS A 30 18.98 -6.32 -0.31
CA LYS A 30 19.38 -7.36 -1.28
C LYS A 30 18.40 -7.54 -2.43
N ASN A 31 18.90 -8.08 -3.54
CA ASN A 31 18.15 -8.56 -4.70
C ASN A 31 17.17 -7.52 -5.30
N TYR A 32 17.67 -6.34 -5.63
CA TYR A 32 16.87 -5.21 -6.14
C TYR A 32 16.40 -5.38 -7.59
N ALA A 33 17.08 -6.18 -8.40
CA ALA A 33 16.78 -6.26 -9.82
C ALA A 33 15.45 -6.97 -10.06
N GLY A 34 14.51 -6.30 -10.75
CA GLY A 34 13.18 -6.87 -11.00
C GLY A 34 13.19 -8.12 -11.88
N VAL A 35 13.90 -8.09 -13.02
CA VAL A 35 13.88 -9.20 -14.00
C VAL A 35 15.21 -9.96 -14.05
N LEU A 36 16.34 -9.27 -14.15
CA LEU A 36 17.65 -9.90 -14.36
C LEU A 36 18.51 -9.80 -13.10
N ILE A 37 18.70 -10.91 -12.40
CA ILE A 37 19.50 -10.96 -11.15
C ILE A 37 21.00 -10.71 -11.39
N ILE A 38 21.44 -10.72 -12.65
CA ILE A 38 22.82 -10.43 -13.01
C ILE A 38 23.28 -9.06 -12.49
N TRP A 39 22.38 -8.07 -12.44
CA TRP A 39 22.70 -6.75 -11.92
C TRP A 39 23.08 -6.80 -10.43
N ASP A 40 22.31 -7.50 -9.61
CA ASP A 40 22.64 -7.68 -8.19
C ASP A 40 23.97 -8.41 -7.98
N ARG A 41 24.30 -9.35 -8.87
CA ARG A 41 25.61 -10.03 -8.83
C ARG A 41 26.75 -9.09 -9.20
N MET A 42 26.57 -8.27 -10.23
CA MET A 42 27.57 -7.30 -10.68
C MET A 42 27.81 -6.18 -9.65
N PHE A 43 26.76 -5.74 -8.97
CA PHE A 43 26.82 -4.64 -8.00
C PHE A 43 26.94 -5.10 -6.54
N GLY A 44 27.01 -6.42 -6.29
CA GLY A 44 27.27 -6.98 -4.95
C GLY A 44 26.08 -6.97 -3.99
N THR A 45 24.85 -6.83 -4.50
CA THR A 45 23.60 -6.85 -3.73
C THR A 45 22.87 -8.20 -3.81
N PHE A 46 23.46 -9.19 -4.50
CA PHE A 46 22.90 -10.54 -4.60
C PHE A 46 23.01 -11.28 -3.27
N GLU A 47 21.91 -11.90 -2.85
CA GLU A 47 21.86 -12.81 -1.71
C GLU A 47 20.95 -14.01 -2.00
N PRO A 48 21.43 -15.25 -1.91
CA PRO A 48 20.58 -16.42 -2.02
C PRO A 48 19.69 -16.60 -0.78
N GLU A 49 18.54 -17.25 -0.96
CA GLU A 49 17.71 -17.65 0.18
C GLU A 49 18.46 -18.71 1.02
N ASN A 50 18.71 -18.39 2.30
CA ASN A 50 19.51 -19.20 3.21
C ASN A 50 18.66 -19.82 4.34
N GLU A 51 17.71 -19.08 4.87
CA GLU A 51 16.81 -19.51 5.93
C GLU A 51 15.35 -19.19 5.59
N GLU A 52 14.43 -19.55 6.47
CA GLU A 52 13.02 -19.21 6.30
C GLU A 52 12.83 -17.68 6.33
N VAL A 53 12.32 -17.15 5.23
CA VAL A 53 12.14 -15.71 5.04
C VAL A 53 10.93 -15.21 5.81
N VAL A 54 11.17 -14.26 6.70
CA VAL A 54 10.14 -13.45 7.35
C VAL A 54 9.87 -12.22 6.49
N TYR A 55 8.63 -12.03 6.05
CA TYR A 55 8.25 -10.93 5.16
C TYR A 55 7.86 -9.66 5.92
N GLY A 56 7.91 -8.52 5.20
CA GLY A 56 7.34 -7.24 5.62
C GLY A 56 8.40 -6.20 5.96
N LEU A 57 8.01 -5.19 6.73
CA LEU A 57 8.89 -4.10 7.15
C LEU A 57 9.71 -4.49 8.39
N THR A 58 10.92 -3.97 8.49
CA THR A 58 11.78 -4.13 9.69
C THR A 58 11.08 -3.64 10.96
N HIS A 59 10.27 -2.59 10.82
CA HIS A 59 9.33 -2.12 11.83
C HIS A 59 7.89 -2.23 11.29
N PRO A 60 7.11 -3.25 11.70
CA PRO A 60 5.75 -3.47 11.20
C PRO A 60 4.82 -2.29 11.43
N ILE A 61 3.96 -2.04 10.44
CA ILE A 61 2.80 -1.16 10.57
C ILE A 61 1.60 -2.03 10.88
N ASN A 62 1.12 -1.96 12.13
CA ASN A 62 -0.02 -2.72 12.61
C ASN A 62 -1.33 -1.95 12.33
N SER A 63 -1.66 -1.79 11.05
CA SER A 63 -2.85 -1.09 10.60
C SER A 63 -3.32 -1.62 9.25
N PHE A 64 -4.63 -1.54 9.00
CA PHE A 64 -5.29 -1.73 7.72
C PHE A 64 -5.76 -0.41 7.10
N GLU A 65 -5.64 0.72 7.81
CA GLU A 65 -6.02 2.04 7.31
C GLU A 65 -5.04 2.51 6.21
N PRO A 66 -5.44 2.55 4.93
CA PRO A 66 -4.53 2.80 3.81
C PRO A 66 -3.79 4.14 3.90
N ILE A 67 -4.42 5.24 4.35
CA ILE A 67 -3.75 6.54 4.40
C ILE A 67 -2.65 6.54 5.45
N TYR A 68 -2.88 5.97 6.62
CA TYR A 68 -1.85 5.80 7.64
C TYR A 68 -0.72 4.91 7.14
N ILE A 69 -1.01 3.77 6.50
CA ILE A 69 0.03 2.90 5.95
C ILE A 69 0.90 3.69 4.96
N GLN A 70 0.29 4.41 4.02
CA GLN A 70 1.02 5.15 2.99
C GLN A 70 1.77 6.38 3.53
N THR A 71 1.28 7.01 4.61
CA THR A 71 1.85 8.27 5.13
C THR A 71 2.72 8.12 6.36
N SER A 72 2.65 7.00 7.07
CA SER A 72 3.35 6.78 8.36
C SER A 72 4.86 6.97 8.25
N HIS A 73 5.50 6.48 7.18
CA HIS A 73 6.93 6.66 6.94
C HIS A 73 7.29 8.12 6.68
N PHE A 74 6.48 8.87 5.92
CA PHE A 74 6.71 10.29 5.71
C PHE A 74 6.54 11.09 7.01
N MET A 75 5.57 10.73 7.85
CA MET A 75 5.41 11.33 9.18
C MET A 75 6.62 11.04 10.08
N HIS A 76 7.16 9.82 10.03
CA HIS A 76 8.38 9.47 10.73
C HIS A 76 9.56 10.32 10.24
N MET A 77 9.81 10.39 8.92
CA MET A 77 10.86 11.22 8.33
C MET A 77 10.69 12.70 8.69
N TRP A 78 9.47 13.23 8.66
CA TRP A 78 9.18 14.61 9.04
C TRP A 78 9.55 14.89 10.50
N ARG A 79 9.16 14.01 11.42
CA ARG A 79 9.52 14.14 12.85
C ARG A 79 11.04 14.06 13.03
N THR A 80 11.70 13.09 12.39
CA THR A 80 13.16 12.92 12.44
C THR A 80 13.89 14.14 11.88
N PHE A 81 13.39 14.75 10.80
CA PHE A 81 13.94 15.97 10.23
C PHE A 81 13.88 17.14 11.21
N TRP A 82 12.76 17.31 11.91
CA TRP A 82 12.61 18.40 12.87
C TRP A 82 13.37 18.18 14.17
N SER A 83 13.53 16.93 14.62
CA SER A 83 14.27 16.58 15.83
C SER A 83 15.79 16.51 15.63
N THR A 84 16.27 16.39 14.39
CA THR A 84 17.70 16.30 14.09
C THR A 84 18.37 17.68 14.09
N GLU A 85 19.45 17.84 14.85
CA GLU A 85 20.20 19.09 14.92
C GLU A 85 21.18 19.26 13.74
N GLY A 86 21.31 20.50 13.26
CA GLY A 86 22.25 20.89 12.20
C GLY A 86 21.67 20.74 10.78
N LEU A 87 21.89 21.78 9.95
CA LEU A 87 21.31 21.86 8.60
C LEU A 87 21.71 20.68 7.69
N MET A 88 22.99 20.28 7.72
CA MET A 88 23.49 19.16 6.91
C MET A 88 22.93 17.81 7.35
N ASN A 89 22.70 17.64 8.65
CA ASN A 89 22.08 16.42 9.17
C ASN A 89 20.60 16.38 8.79
N LYS A 90 19.89 17.50 8.85
CA LYS A 90 18.51 17.60 8.36
C LYS A 90 18.38 17.23 6.88
N LEU A 91 19.26 17.74 6.01
CA LEU A 91 19.31 17.32 4.61
C LEU A 91 19.63 15.82 4.47
N SER A 92 20.52 15.31 5.32
CA SER A 92 20.87 13.88 5.35
C SER A 92 19.67 12.98 5.72
N VAL A 93 18.73 13.43 6.56
CA VAL A 93 17.49 12.66 6.85
C VAL A 93 16.64 12.43 5.59
N ILE A 94 16.67 13.37 4.64
CA ILE A 94 15.90 13.27 3.38
C ILE A 94 16.65 12.47 2.33
N ILE A 95 17.97 12.67 2.26
CA ILE A 95 18.82 12.12 1.19
C ILE A 95 19.29 10.69 1.51
N LYS A 96 19.60 10.41 2.78
CA LYS A 96 20.10 9.12 3.22
C LYS A 96 18.95 8.21 3.62
N GLY A 97 19.21 6.90 3.60
CA GLY A 97 18.20 5.89 3.90
C GLY A 97 17.70 5.95 5.35
N PRO A 98 16.59 5.25 5.66
CA PRO A 98 15.93 5.31 6.97
C PRO A 98 16.79 4.79 8.14
N GLY A 99 17.87 4.03 7.87
CA GLY A 99 18.83 3.60 8.88
C GLY A 99 19.86 4.67 9.29
N TRP A 100 19.94 5.80 8.59
CA TRP A 100 20.93 6.83 8.87
C TRP A 100 20.56 7.69 10.09
N SER A 101 21.56 7.97 10.93
CA SER A 101 21.53 9.03 11.95
C SER A 101 22.90 9.73 12.01
N PRO A 102 23.03 10.90 12.65
CA PRO A 102 24.33 11.54 12.85
C PRO A 102 25.35 10.57 13.45
N GLY A 103 26.50 10.43 12.80
CA GLY A 103 27.56 9.49 13.20
C GLY A 103 27.48 8.09 12.56
N LYS A 104 26.34 7.70 11.97
CA LYS A 104 26.18 6.38 11.32
C LYS A 104 26.54 6.39 9.82
N PRO A 105 26.88 5.22 9.25
CA PRO A 105 27.05 5.04 7.80
C PRO A 105 25.79 5.41 7.02
N TRP A 106 25.94 5.65 5.71
CA TRP A 106 24.85 6.12 4.83
C TRP A 106 23.60 5.22 4.86
N HIS A 107 23.78 3.91 4.96
CA HIS A 107 22.69 2.93 4.98
C HIS A 107 22.29 2.49 6.40
N GLY A 108 22.84 3.12 7.43
CA GLY A 108 22.70 2.67 8.82
C GLY A 108 23.59 1.48 9.15
N GLU A 109 23.32 0.87 10.31
CA GLU A 109 24.03 -0.29 10.83
C GLU A 109 23.06 -1.49 10.83
N ILE A 110 23.55 -2.67 10.44
CA ILE A 110 22.67 -3.85 10.36
C ILE A 110 22.21 -4.31 11.76
N GLU A 111 22.99 -3.95 12.78
CA GLU A 111 22.73 -4.18 14.18
C GLU A 111 21.46 -3.45 14.68
N ASP A 112 21.09 -2.34 14.03
CA ASP A 112 19.85 -1.60 14.34
C ASP A 112 18.60 -2.35 13.89
N ILE A 113 18.73 -3.24 12.91
CA ILE A 113 17.60 -4.02 12.39
C ILE A 113 17.27 -5.14 13.38
N PRO A 114 16.01 -5.31 13.79
CA PRO A 114 15.61 -6.41 14.66
C PRO A 114 15.99 -7.77 14.06
N ASP A 115 16.59 -8.64 14.86
CA ASP A 115 16.82 -10.04 14.46
C ASP A 115 15.50 -10.80 14.58
N VAL A 116 14.91 -11.16 13.44
CA VAL A 116 13.59 -11.81 13.36
C VAL A 116 13.72 -13.20 12.78
N LYS A 117 12.97 -14.14 13.36
CA LYS A 117 12.89 -15.54 12.90
C LYS A 117 11.44 -15.97 12.84
N ALA A 118 11.12 -16.85 11.90
CA ALA A 118 9.80 -17.45 11.80
C ALA A 118 9.53 -18.41 12.97
N PRO A 119 8.26 -18.59 13.40
CA PRO A 119 7.07 -17.87 12.94
C PRO A 119 6.95 -16.49 13.60
N VAL A 120 6.42 -15.51 12.85
CA VAL A 120 6.06 -14.20 13.39
C VAL A 120 4.54 -14.08 13.45
N GLU A 121 4.03 -13.62 14.58
CA GLU A 121 2.61 -13.30 14.74
C GLU A 121 2.25 -12.13 13.82
N LYS A 122 1.27 -12.34 12.94
CA LYS A 122 0.76 -11.30 12.05
C LYS A 122 -0.24 -10.44 12.80
N TYR A 123 -0.31 -9.17 12.43
CA TYR A 123 -1.36 -8.29 12.93
C TYR A 123 -2.73 -8.79 12.46
N ASP A 124 -3.56 -9.24 13.41
CA ASP A 124 -4.89 -9.81 13.16
C ASP A 124 -5.87 -9.41 14.29
N PRO A 125 -6.57 -8.27 14.16
CA PRO A 125 -7.60 -7.84 15.11
C PRO A 125 -8.74 -8.86 15.27
N ILE A 126 -9.13 -9.12 16.51
CA ILE A 126 -10.25 -10.02 16.83
C ILE A 126 -11.57 -9.31 16.55
N LEU A 127 -12.27 -9.77 15.52
CA LEU A 127 -13.56 -9.21 15.09
C LEU A 127 -14.61 -10.31 14.84
N PRO A 128 -15.90 -10.02 15.07
CA PRO A 128 -16.99 -10.87 14.60
C PRO A 128 -16.93 -11.08 13.08
N GLU A 129 -17.30 -12.28 12.61
CA GLU A 129 -17.29 -12.62 11.18
C GLU A 129 -18.17 -11.70 10.33
N TRP A 130 -19.29 -11.20 10.87
CA TRP A 130 -20.15 -10.26 10.15
C TRP A 130 -19.43 -8.96 9.78
N CYS A 131 -18.47 -8.49 10.59
CA CYS A 131 -17.67 -7.31 10.27
C CYS A 131 -16.80 -7.55 9.03
N LYS A 132 -16.24 -8.78 8.91
CA LYS A 132 -15.42 -9.17 7.75
C LYS A 132 -16.28 -9.25 6.49
N PHE A 133 -17.45 -9.88 6.57
CA PHE A 133 -18.39 -9.95 5.46
C PHE A 133 -18.89 -8.56 5.04
N TYR A 134 -19.22 -7.71 6.00
CA TYR A 134 -19.60 -6.32 5.77
C TYR A 134 -18.53 -5.56 4.99
N THR A 135 -17.27 -5.58 5.48
CA THR A 135 -16.17 -4.89 4.79
C THR A 135 -15.93 -5.46 3.41
N PHE A 136 -15.92 -6.79 3.25
CA PHE A 136 -15.74 -7.43 1.94
C PHE A 136 -16.81 -7.00 0.93
N TYR A 137 -18.08 -7.01 1.35
CA TYR A 137 -19.19 -6.56 0.51
C TYR A 137 -19.04 -5.09 0.12
N HIS A 138 -18.68 -4.21 1.06
CA HIS A 138 -18.49 -2.79 0.77
C HIS A 138 -17.28 -2.52 -0.14
N VAL A 139 -16.20 -3.31 -0.06
CA VAL A 139 -15.09 -3.23 -1.03
C VAL A 139 -15.54 -3.59 -2.45
N ILE A 140 -16.42 -4.59 -2.60
CA ILE A 140 -17.02 -4.92 -3.90
C ILE A 140 -17.84 -3.74 -4.42
N LEU A 141 -18.69 -3.13 -3.59
CA LEU A 141 -19.48 -1.96 -3.98
C LEU A 141 -18.59 -0.77 -4.39
N LEU A 142 -17.52 -0.49 -3.64
CA LEU A 142 -16.56 0.56 -4.00
C LEU A 142 -15.84 0.24 -5.31
N THR A 143 -15.53 -1.03 -5.57
CA THR A 143 -14.92 -1.44 -6.85
C THR A 143 -15.86 -1.23 -8.02
N LEU A 144 -17.16 -1.55 -7.85
CA LEU A 144 -18.17 -1.30 -8.88
C LEU A 144 -18.36 0.21 -9.13
N PHE A 145 -18.42 1.00 -8.05
CA PHE A 145 -18.47 2.46 -8.15
C PHE A 145 -17.26 3.05 -8.89
N TYR A 146 -16.05 2.56 -8.58
CA TYR A 146 -14.83 2.92 -9.31
C TYR A 146 -14.95 2.61 -10.81
N THR A 147 -15.45 1.43 -11.17
CA THR A 147 -15.59 1.05 -12.58
C THR A 147 -16.56 1.96 -13.33
N GLU A 148 -17.71 2.29 -12.72
CA GLU A 148 -18.71 3.19 -13.31
C GLU A 148 -18.14 4.61 -13.47
N MET A 149 -17.38 5.08 -12.48
CA MET A 149 -16.69 6.37 -12.53
C MET A 149 -15.61 6.40 -13.62
N ALA A 150 -14.80 5.34 -13.75
CA ALA A 150 -13.75 5.24 -14.74
C ALA A 150 -14.30 5.24 -16.18
N GLU A 151 -15.44 4.58 -16.40
CA GLU A 151 -16.16 4.60 -17.67
C GLU A 151 -16.82 5.96 -17.94
N GLY A 152 -17.39 6.60 -16.91
CA GLY A 152 -18.09 7.88 -16.99
C GLY A 152 -17.19 9.13 -16.95
N GLN A 153 -15.87 8.98 -16.79
CA GLN A 153 -14.94 10.09 -16.49
C GLN A 153 -14.99 11.26 -17.50
N ASN A 154 -15.40 11.00 -18.75
CA ASN A 154 -15.47 12.01 -19.80
C ASN A 154 -16.74 12.88 -19.74
N VAL A 155 -17.79 12.43 -19.04
CA VAL A 155 -19.08 13.14 -18.94
C VAL A 155 -19.37 13.66 -17.53
N ILE A 156 -18.68 13.11 -16.53
CA ILE A 156 -18.80 13.55 -15.13
C ILE A 156 -18.04 14.89 -14.95
N PRO A 157 -18.65 15.92 -14.34
CA PRO A 157 -17.95 17.16 -14.03
C PRO A 157 -16.69 16.93 -13.18
N PRO A 158 -15.54 17.57 -13.49
CA PRO A 158 -14.28 17.30 -12.78
C PRO A 158 -14.36 17.44 -11.26
N LEU A 159 -15.13 18.41 -10.76
CA LEU A 159 -15.32 18.58 -9.31
C LEU A 159 -15.98 17.36 -8.66
N LEU A 160 -16.98 16.77 -9.33
CA LEU A 160 -17.67 15.59 -8.84
C LEU A 160 -16.79 14.34 -8.97
N LEU A 161 -15.99 14.25 -10.03
CA LEU A 161 -14.99 13.20 -10.21
C LEU A 161 -13.96 13.21 -9.08
N TYR A 162 -13.33 14.35 -8.81
CA TYR A 162 -12.37 14.48 -7.71
C TYR A 162 -13.02 14.23 -6.34
N GLY A 163 -14.25 14.73 -6.13
CA GLY A 163 -15.00 14.46 -4.90
C GLY A 163 -15.28 12.96 -4.70
N SER A 164 -15.59 12.24 -5.79
CA SER A 164 -15.84 10.79 -5.78
C SER A 164 -14.55 10.02 -5.45
N ILE A 165 -13.42 10.39 -6.06
CA ILE A 165 -12.10 9.81 -5.74
C ILE A 165 -11.74 10.02 -4.26
N ILE A 166 -11.96 11.23 -3.73
CA ILE A 166 -11.73 11.54 -2.31
C ILE A 166 -12.63 10.68 -1.43
N TYR A 167 -13.91 10.52 -1.81
CA TYR A 167 -14.86 9.67 -1.10
C TYR A 167 -14.46 8.19 -1.13
N GLU A 168 -13.94 7.67 -2.23
CA GLU A 168 -13.44 6.28 -2.33
C GLU A 168 -12.26 6.05 -1.40
N ILE A 169 -11.26 6.93 -1.45
CA ILE A 169 -10.08 6.88 -0.57
C ILE A 169 -10.52 6.95 0.90
N PHE A 170 -11.40 7.90 1.24
CA PHE A 170 -11.98 8.02 2.57
C PHE A 170 -12.72 6.75 2.99
N SER A 171 -13.51 6.16 2.08
CA SER A 171 -14.27 4.95 2.35
C SER A 171 -13.35 3.76 2.65
N LEU A 172 -12.27 3.57 1.88
CA LEU A 172 -11.27 2.54 2.15
C LEU A 172 -10.58 2.76 3.50
N SER A 173 -10.27 4.02 3.86
CA SER A 173 -9.76 4.39 5.19
C SER A 173 -10.73 4.01 6.32
N VAL A 174 -12.01 4.34 6.18
CA VAL A 174 -13.04 4.02 7.18
C VAL A 174 -13.21 2.50 7.33
N LEU A 175 -13.20 1.75 6.23
CA LEU A 175 -13.26 0.28 6.27
C LEU A 175 -12.02 -0.33 6.96
N GLY A 176 -10.83 0.23 6.75
CA GLY A 176 -9.62 -0.15 7.49
C GLY A 176 -9.75 0.14 8.99
N ILE A 177 -10.22 1.33 9.38
CA ILE A 177 -10.50 1.70 10.78
C ILE A 177 -11.52 0.76 11.41
N PHE A 178 -12.54 0.35 10.65
CA PHE A 178 -13.56 -0.59 11.08
C PHE A 178 -13.00 -2.00 11.31
N LEU A 179 -12.13 -2.49 10.41
CA LEU A 179 -11.41 -3.76 10.56
C LEU A 179 -10.42 -3.79 11.73
N GLU A 180 -10.09 -2.64 12.30
CA GLU A 180 -9.21 -2.54 13.48
C GLU A 180 -9.98 -2.36 14.80
N ALA A 181 -11.31 -2.39 14.78
CA ALA A 181 -12.15 -2.17 15.96
C ALA A 181 -11.84 -0.86 16.72
N ARG A 182 -11.40 0.21 16.03
CA ARG A 182 -11.05 1.46 16.71
C ARG A 182 -12.29 2.09 17.38
N PRO A 183 -12.16 2.77 18.55
CA PRO A 183 -13.31 3.28 19.31
C PRO A 183 -14.23 4.26 18.55
N TYR A 184 -13.70 4.92 17.52
CA TYR A 184 -14.42 5.89 16.70
C TYR A 184 -14.90 5.33 15.35
N ALA A 185 -14.74 4.03 15.09
CA ALA A 185 -15.10 3.39 13.82
C ALA A 185 -16.57 3.58 13.47
N ALA A 186 -17.48 3.44 14.43
CA ALA A 186 -18.92 3.59 14.20
C ALA A 186 -19.29 5.02 13.74
N TRP A 187 -18.63 6.04 14.28
CA TRP A 187 -18.87 7.43 13.88
C TRP A 187 -18.35 7.72 12.48
N MET A 188 -17.19 7.17 12.13
CA MET A 188 -16.62 7.30 10.79
C MET A 188 -17.46 6.56 9.75
N GLU A 189 -18.00 5.40 10.11
CA GLU A 189 -18.91 4.62 9.25
C GLU A 189 -20.25 5.34 9.04
N LEU A 190 -20.83 5.93 10.09
CA LEU A 190 -22.00 6.78 9.97
C LEU A 190 -21.75 7.96 9.03
N LEU A 191 -20.61 8.66 9.19
CA LEU A 191 -20.21 9.75 8.31
C LEU A 191 -20.07 9.27 6.85
N ARG A 192 -19.42 8.12 6.64
CA ARG A 192 -19.26 7.51 5.31
C ARG A 192 -20.61 7.22 4.67
N CYS A 193 -21.58 6.66 5.40
CA CYS A 193 -22.92 6.41 4.91
C CYS A 193 -23.69 7.71 4.57
N ILE A 194 -23.55 8.77 5.37
CA ILE A 194 -24.17 10.07 5.07
C ILE A 194 -23.56 10.66 3.79
N LEU A 195 -22.23 10.63 3.66
CA LEU A 195 -21.52 11.11 2.49
C LEU A 195 -21.85 10.29 1.23
N TYR A 196 -22.06 8.97 1.37
CA TYR A 196 -22.53 8.12 0.27
C TYR A 196 -23.83 8.66 -0.32
N VAL A 197 -24.84 8.95 0.50
CA VAL A 197 -26.14 9.46 0.01
C VAL A 197 -25.97 10.78 -0.74
N ALA A 198 -25.07 11.66 -0.27
CA ALA A 198 -24.77 12.89 -0.96
C ALA A 198 -24.08 12.65 -2.31
N VAL A 199 -23.02 11.83 -2.34
CA VAL A 199 -22.30 11.48 -3.57
C VAL A 199 -23.24 10.82 -4.57
N ASP A 200 -23.99 9.81 -4.14
CA ASP A 200 -24.94 9.05 -4.95
C ASP A 200 -26.00 9.97 -5.59
N TYR A 201 -26.60 10.87 -4.80
CA TYR A 201 -27.59 11.83 -5.28
C TYR A 201 -27.06 12.74 -6.40
N TYR A 202 -25.82 13.21 -6.29
CA TYR A 202 -25.19 14.06 -7.30
C TYR A 202 -24.57 13.29 -8.46
N PHE A 203 -24.19 12.03 -8.25
CA PHE A 203 -23.47 11.18 -9.21
C PHE A 203 -24.41 10.42 -10.15
N ILE A 204 -25.49 9.81 -9.63
CA ILE A 204 -26.46 9.02 -10.41
C ILE A 204 -26.96 9.71 -11.68
N PRO A 205 -27.29 11.02 -11.69
CA PRO A 205 -27.77 11.67 -12.91
C PRO A 205 -26.80 11.55 -14.08
N TRP A 206 -25.50 11.57 -13.82
CA TRP A 206 -24.46 11.51 -14.84
C TRP A 206 -24.25 10.09 -15.38
N THR A 207 -24.45 9.08 -14.54
CA THR A 207 -24.32 7.68 -14.97
C THR A 207 -25.57 7.16 -15.67
N ARG A 208 -26.75 7.70 -15.36
CA ARG A 208 -27.95 7.45 -16.17
C ARG A 208 -27.83 8.01 -17.58
N ILE A 209 -27.18 9.16 -17.76
CA ILE A 209 -26.90 9.72 -19.09
C ILE A 209 -26.03 8.75 -19.90
N SER A 210 -25.00 8.14 -19.29
CA SER A 210 -24.14 7.15 -19.97
C SER A 210 -24.79 5.79 -20.20
N LEU A 211 -25.84 5.42 -19.45
CA LEU A 211 -26.64 4.19 -19.64
C LEU A 211 -27.78 4.33 -20.65
N ILE A 212 -28.27 5.55 -20.91
CA ILE A 212 -29.25 5.83 -21.97
C ILE A 212 -28.55 5.89 -23.34
N ASP A 213 -27.29 6.35 -23.36
CA ASP A 213 -26.48 6.51 -24.58
C ASP A 213 -26.05 5.21 -25.32
N PRO A 214 -25.87 4.02 -24.72
CA PRO A 214 -25.46 2.82 -25.46
C PRO A 214 -26.61 2.31 -26.34
N PHE A 215 -27.85 2.42 -25.86
CA PHE A 215 -29.06 2.02 -26.61
C PHE A 215 -29.34 2.98 -27.76
N THR A 216 -29.09 4.28 -27.60
CA THR A 216 -29.22 5.26 -28.69
C THR A 216 -28.04 5.25 -29.65
N LYS A 217 -26.82 4.93 -29.21
CA LYS A 217 -25.64 4.72 -30.08
C LYS A 217 -25.75 3.47 -30.95
N TRP A 218 -26.36 2.39 -30.47
CA TRP A 218 -26.58 1.20 -31.30
C TRP A 218 -27.63 1.43 -32.40
N LEU A 219 -28.65 2.26 -32.13
CA LEU A 219 -29.71 2.61 -33.09
C LEU A 219 -29.34 3.75 -34.08
N SER A 220 -28.17 4.38 -33.91
CA SER A 220 -27.72 5.51 -34.74
C SER A 220 -26.51 5.20 -35.63
N TRP A 221 -26.15 3.93 -35.78
CA TRP A 221 -25.25 3.49 -36.85
C TRP A 221 -25.96 3.61 -38.21
N PRO A 222 -25.39 4.32 -39.21
CA PRO A 222 -25.87 4.26 -40.59
C PRO A 222 -25.60 2.91 -41.26
#